data_AF-A0A1H3Z0N5-F1
#
_entry.id   AF-A0A1H3Z0N5-F1
#
_cell.length_a   1.000
_cell.length_b   1.000
_cell.length_c   1.000
_cell.angle_alpha   90.00
_cell.angle_beta   90.00
_cell.angle_gamma   90.00
#
_symmetry.space_group_name_H-M   'P 1'
#
loop_
_entity.id
_entity.type
_entity.pdbx_description
1 polymer ?
#
loop_
_entity_poly.entity_id
_entity_poly.type
_entity_poly.pdbx_seq_one_letter_code
_entity_poly.pdbx_strand_id
1 'polypeptide(L)'
;MVFNFSNSNLANMINIFRCKNKGDGKRGPFYNGSQPWNFDLEDEGLFRSAVWQGYLDASRTFVKIKHTQDCRYAFNNLASSIQKYFKDEENFDHSKWCIAFINDIREYNEYEARYGQAQKVVNMAFKYLYCCEGADKYRDKFEYCHMPLDQFTLAWLFSEGGKFYAGWSYLKEDVYNETQSKIKEILGDNIIGKEFVMWEEMQKQYVDLEKNYHGQKKI
;
A
#
# COMPACT_ATOMS: atom_id res chain seq x y z
N MET A 1 10.66 3.38 -18.87
CA MET A 1 10.84 4.78 -18.39
C MET A 1 12.06 4.83 -17.48
N VAL A 2 12.84 5.93 -17.40
CA VAL A 2 14.05 5.95 -16.54
C VAL A 2 13.76 6.67 -15.22
N PHE A 3 13.62 5.92 -14.13
CA PHE A 3 13.51 6.47 -12.77
C PHE A 3 14.89 6.59 -12.14
N ASN A 4 15.08 7.66 -11.35
CA ASN A 4 16.28 7.82 -10.54
C ASN A 4 16.06 7.18 -9.15
N PHE A 5 16.62 5.99 -8.93
CA PHE A 5 16.55 5.31 -7.63
C PHE A 5 17.77 5.56 -6.73
N SER A 6 18.47 6.70 -6.88
CA SER A 6 19.56 7.06 -5.96
C SER A 6 19.04 7.17 -4.52
N ASN A 7 19.87 6.84 -3.54
CA ASN A 7 19.53 6.94 -2.11
C ASN A 7 19.03 8.33 -1.72
N SER A 8 19.64 9.38 -2.29
CA SER A 8 19.22 10.77 -2.08
C SER A 8 17.81 11.03 -2.61
N ASN A 9 17.47 10.49 -3.79
CA ASN A 9 16.13 10.67 -4.35
C ASN A 9 15.09 9.85 -3.60
N LEU A 10 15.40 8.61 -3.21
CA LEU A 10 14.53 7.78 -2.38
C LEU A 10 14.20 8.49 -1.06
N ALA A 11 15.22 8.99 -0.35
CA ALA A 11 15.03 9.74 0.89
C ALA A 11 14.18 11.00 0.69
N ASN A 12 14.41 11.73 -0.41
CA ASN A 12 13.60 12.90 -0.76
C ASN A 12 12.13 12.55 -1.02
N MET A 13 11.85 11.48 -1.79
CA MET A 13 10.47 11.06 -2.10
C MET A 13 9.72 10.55 -0.87
N ILE A 14 10.42 9.83 0.03
CA ILE A 14 9.87 9.45 1.34
C ILE A 14 9.52 10.70 2.14
N ASN A 15 10.40 11.71 2.14
CA ASN A 15 10.14 12.97 2.85
C ASN A 15 8.96 13.75 2.25
N ILE A 16 8.85 13.79 0.91
CA ILE A 16 7.69 14.39 0.25
C ILE A 16 6.41 13.69 0.67
N PHE A 17 6.38 12.36 0.66
CA PHE A 17 5.22 11.58 1.11
C PHE A 17 4.88 11.84 2.59
N ARG A 18 5.90 11.97 3.45
CA ARG A 18 5.75 12.36 4.86
C ARG A 18 5.16 13.76 5.03
N CYS A 19 5.44 14.68 4.13
CA CYS A 19 5.11 16.10 4.29
C CYS A 19 3.94 16.60 3.42
N LYS A 20 3.15 15.72 2.79
CA LYS A 20 2.00 16.15 1.96
C LYS A 20 0.96 16.95 2.76
N ASN A 21 0.72 18.21 2.36
CA ASN A 21 -0.16 19.19 3.01
C ASN A 21 -1.62 19.21 2.44
N LYS A 22 -2.54 19.89 3.14
CA LYS A 22 -4.00 19.98 2.84
C LYS A 22 -4.34 20.48 1.42
N GLY A 23 -5.11 19.67 0.68
CA GLY A 23 -5.75 20.01 -0.61
C GLY A 23 -6.40 18.82 -1.33
N ASP A 24 -5.86 17.60 -1.14
CA ASP A 24 -6.14 16.45 -2.02
C ASP A 24 -7.14 15.42 -1.46
N GLY A 25 -7.93 15.77 -0.45
CA GLY A 25 -9.04 14.93 0.05
C GLY A 25 -8.66 13.62 0.77
N LYS A 26 -7.37 13.27 0.89
CA LYS A 26 -6.88 12.10 1.63
C LYS A 26 -6.16 12.51 2.92
N ARG A 27 -6.67 12.05 4.07
CA ARG A 27 -6.12 12.33 5.40
C ARG A 27 -4.96 11.38 5.70
N GLY A 28 -3.81 11.52 5.03
CA GLY A 28 -2.63 10.68 5.31
C GLY A 28 -2.16 10.76 6.78
N PRO A 29 -1.23 9.90 7.22
CA PRO A 29 -0.79 9.80 8.63
C PRO A 29 -0.11 11.06 9.18
N PHE A 30 0.19 12.04 8.33
CA PHE A 30 0.89 13.28 8.67
C PHE A 30 -0.03 14.51 8.66
N TYR A 31 -1.36 14.27 8.61
CA TYR A 31 -2.42 15.26 8.40
C TYR A 31 -2.46 16.45 9.39
N ASN A 32 -1.59 16.50 10.41
CA ASN A 32 -1.48 17.65 11.33
C ASN A 32 -0.05 18.18 11.55
N GLY A 33 0.95 17.79 10.74
CA GLY A 33 2.32 18.32 10.90
C GLY A 33 3.00 17.95 12.22
N SER A 34 2.45 17.01 12.99
CA SER A 34 3.01 16.50 14.24
C SER A 34 3.91 15.29 13.98
N GLN A 35 5.01 15.51 13.24
CA GLN A 35 6.16 14.60 13.05
C GLN A 35 5.86 13.19 12.50
N PRO A 36 6.87 12.46 11.96
CA PRO A 36 6.70 11.03 11.77
C PRO A 36 6.59 10.36 13.14
N TRP A 37 5.62 9.46 13.28
CA TRP A 37 5.48 8.63 14.48
C TRP A 37 6.81 7.92 14.76
N ASN A 38 7.20 7.82 16.03
CA ASN A 38 8.30 6.94 16.42
C ASN A 38 7.86 5.49 16.17
N PHE A 39 8.70 4.71 15.50
CA PHE A 39 8.48 3.29 15.34
C PHE A 39 8.74 2.60 16.70
N ASP A 40 7.66 2.19 17.34
CA ASP A 40 7.68 1.47 18.62
C ASP A 40 6.90 0.16 18.46
N LEU A 41 7.57 -0.96 18.74
CA LEU A 41 6.96 -2.28 18.67
C LEU A 41 5.85 -2.46 19.71
N GLU A 42 5.89 -1.74 20.81
CA GLU A 42 4.90 -1.84 21.88
C GLU A 42 3.71 -0.89 21.68
N ASP A 43 3.82 0.08 20.76
CA ASP A 43 2.71 0.97 20.41
C ASP A 43 1.72 0.28 19.46
N GLU A 44 0.74 -0.43 20.01
CA GLU A 44 -0.34 -0.98 19.20
C GLU A 44 -1.13 0.11 18.43
N GLY A 45 -1.17 1.35 18.95
CA GLY A 45 -1.82 2.49 18.32
C GLY A 45 -1.17 2.87 17.00
N LEU A 46 0.16 2.73 16.89
CA LEU A 46 0.92 2.92 15.66
C LEU A 46 0.43 1.97 14.56
N PHE A 47 0.40 0.66 14.84
CA PHE A 47 0.00 -0.35 13.86
C PHE A 47 -1.47 -0.19 13.44
N ARG A 48 -2.37 0.08 14.40
CA ARG A 48 -3.77 0.39 14.11
C ARG A 48 -3.91 1.61 13.19
N SER A 49 -3.12 2.66 13.45
CA SER A 49 -3.13 3.87 12.64
C SER A 49 -2.62 3.60 11.23
N ALA A 50 -1.54 2.82 11.07
CA ALA A 50 -0.99 2.45 9.76
C ALA A 50 -2.01 1.66 8.92
N VAL A 51 -2.67 0.66 9.51
CA VAL A 51 -3.71 -0.12 8.84
C VAL A 51 -4.91 0.75 8.46
N TRP A 52 -5.37 1.60 9.38
CA TRP A 52 -6.47 2.51 9.11
C TRP A 52 -6.16 3.48 7.96
N GLN A 53 -4.94 4.00 7.91
CA GLN A 53 -4.48 4.84 6.82
C GLN A 53 -4.44 4.06 5.49
N GLY A 54 -3.97 2.81 5.51
CA GLY A 54 -4.00 1.94 4.33
C GLY A 54 -5.42 1.71 3.80
N TYR A 55 -6.39 1.57 4.71
CA TYR A 55 -7.81 1.54 4.35
C TYR A 55 -8.29 2.85 3.73
N LEU A 56 -7.98 4.00 4.33
CA LEU A 56 -8.41 5.30 3.79
C LEU A 56 -7.96 5.49 2.34
N ASP A 57 -6.78 5.01 1.98
CA ASP A 57 -6.25 5.08 0.61
C ASP A 57 -7.01 4.22 -0.42
N ALA A 58 -7.62 3.14 0.05
CA ALA A 58 -8.42 2.22 -0.73
C ALA A 58 -9.93 2.44 -0.56
N SER A 59 -10.35 3.25 0.41
CA SER A 59 -11.73 3.39 0.91
C SER A 59 -12.76 3.65 -0.18
N ARG A 60 -12.41 4.46 -1.19
CA ARG A 60 -13.26 4.74 -2.36
C ARG A 60 -13.68 3.50 -3.16
N THR A 61 -13.00 2.38 -2.99
CA THR A 61 -13.33 1.10 -3.65
C THR A 61 -14.24 0.23 -2.79
N PHE A 62 -14.36 0.51 -1.50
CA PHE A 62 -15.23 -0.20 -0.56
C PHE A 62 -16.60 0.46 -0.53
N VAL A 63 -17.61 -0.17 -1.15
CA VAL A 63 -18.93 0.47 -1.36
C VAL A 63 -19.81 0.45 -0.10
N LYS A 64 -19.58 -0.50 0.84
CA LYS A 64 -20.52 -0.77 1.94
C LYS A 64 -19.90 -0.82 3.34
N ILE A 65 -18.62 -0.46 3.51
CA ILE A 65 -18.02 -0.45 4.84
C ILE A 65 -18.62 0.70 5.65
N LYS A 66 -19.48 0.35 6.62
CA LYS A 66 -19.97 1.27 7.64
C LYS A 66 -18.79 1.65 8.55
N HIS A 67 -18.75 2.85 9.10
CA HIS A 67 -17.69 3.26 10.02
C HIS A 67 -18.05 2.97 11.49
N THR A 68 -18.44 1.73 11.80
CA THR A 68 -18.86 1.34 13.16
C THR A 68 -17.69 0.82 14.00
N GLN A 69 -17.93 0.63 15.31
CA GLN A 69 -16.97 0.02 16.22
C GLN A 69 -16.61 -1.41 15.78
N ASP A 70 -17.58 -2.20 15.31
CA ASP A 70 -17.36 -3.59 14.89
C ASP A 70 -16.42 -3.69 13.68
N CYS A 71 -16.47 -2.69 12.80
CA CYS A 71 -15.58 -2.59 11.65
C CYS A 71 -14.12 -2.47 12.09
N ARG A 72 -13.87 -1.94 13.29
CA ARG A 72 -12.51 -1.78 13.83
C ARG A 72 -11.88 -3.12 14.18
N TYR A 73 -12.64 -4.20 14.39
CA TYR A 73 -12.06 -5.51 14.69
C TYR A 73 -11.21 -6.04 13.52
N ALA A 74 -11.71 -5.98 12.29
CA ALA A 74 -10.94 -6.39 11.10
C ALA A 74 -9.60 -5.63 10.99
N PHE A 75 -9.63 -4.31 11.21
CA PHE A 75 -8.42 -3.48 11.17
C PHE A 75 -7.49 -3.75 12.36
N ASN A 76 -8.03 -3.99 13.55
CA ASN A 76 -7.26 -4.30 14.75
C ASN A 76 -6.57 -5.67 14.65
N ASN A 77 -7.27 -6.68 14.12
CA ASN A 77 -6.72 -8.02 13.89
C ASN A 77 -5.55 -7.96 12.90
N LEU A 78 -5.74 -7.27 11.77
CA LEU A 78 -4.66 -7.05 10.81
C LEU A 78 -3.47 -6.30 11.44
N ALA A 79 -3.73 -5.24 12.21
CA ALA A 79 -2.69 -4.50 12.91
C ALA A 79 -1.90 -5.39 13.89
N SER A 80 -2.59 -6.24 14.64
CA SER A 80 -1.96 -7.20 15.56
C SER A 80 -1.10 -8.21 14.80
N SER A 81 -1.57 -8.76 13.68
CA SER A 81 -0.77 -9.69 12.87
C SER A 81 0.49 -9.03 12.29
N ILE A 82 0.41 -7.78 11.83
CA ILE A 82 1.59 -7.04 11.36
C ILE A 82 2.56 -6.78 12.53
N GLN A 83 2.07 -6.37 13.70
CA GLN A 83 2.90 -6.15 14.88
C GLN A 83 3.66 -7.42 15.30
N LYS A 84 2.98 -8.57 15.34
CA LYS A 84 3.58 -9.87 15.63
C LYS A 84 4.71 -10.22 14.66
N TYR A 85 4.55 -9.89 13.38
CA TYR A 85 5.63 -10.06 12.40
C TYR A 85 6.87 -9.24 12.74
N PHE A 86 6.70 -7.97 13.14
CA PHE A 86 7.82 -7.13 13.57
C PHE A 86 8.42 -7.55 14.92
N LYS A 87 7.66 -8.26 15.76
CA LYS A 87 8.12 -8.87 17.02
C LYS A 87 8.74 -10.27 16.86
N ASP A 88 8.91 -10.76 15.63
CA ASP A 88 9.40 -12.13 15.34
C ASP A 88 8.49 -13.26 15.87
N GLU A 89 7.22 -12.95 16.17
CA GLU A 89 6.24 -13.92 16.64
C GLU A 89 5.51 -14.63 15.48
N GLU A 90 5.52 -14.02 14.29
CA GLU A 90 4.96 -14.60 13.05
C GLU A 90 5.88 -14.34 11.85
N ASN A 91 5.86 -15.24 10.86
CA ASN A 91 6.54 -15.03 9.58
C ASN A 91 5.76 -14.06 8.69
N PHE A 92 6.47 -13.43 7.74
CA PHE A 92 5.81 -12.63 6.71
C PHE A 92 4.91 -13.52 5.85
N ASP A 93 3.60 -13.25 5.86
CA ASP A 93 2.62 -13.96 5.05
C ASP A 93 1.52 -13.02 4.58
N HIS A 94 1.81 -12.34 3.46
CA HIS A 94 0.89 -11.36 2.86
C HIS A 94 -0.46 -11.98 2.50
N SER A 95 -0.47 -13.21 1.97
CA SER A 95 -1.70 -13.90 1.57
C SER A 95 -2.57 -14.23 2.76
N LYS A 96 -1.99 -14.76 3.83
CA LYS A 96 -2.70 -15.01 5.10
C LYS A 96 -3.36 -13.73 5.62
N TRP A 97 -2.64 -12.60 5.65
CA TRP A 97 -3.19 -11.34 6.12
C TRP A 97 -4.32 -10.81 5.24
N CYS A 98 -4.19 -10.92 3.91
CA CYS A 98 -5.25 -10.53 3.00
C CYS A 98 -6.52 -11.38 3.18
N ILE A 99 -6.36 -12.71 3.23
CA ILE A 99 -7.48 -13.64 3.38
C ILE A 99 -8.17 -13.45 4.75
N ALA A 100 -7.39 -13.31 5.82
CA ALA A 100 -7.92 -13.02 7.16
C ALA A 100 -8.70 -11.70 7.18
N PHE A 101 -8.12 -10.63 6.62
CA PHE A 101 -8.79 -9.33 6.53
C PHE A 101 -10.09 -9.40 5.72
N ILE A 102 -10.13 -10.12 4.60
CA ILE A 102 -11.35 -10.31 3.81
C ILE A 102 -12.43 -11.05 4.61
N ASN A 103 -12.04 -12.10 5.34
CA ASN A 103 -12.97 -12.87 6.17
C ASN A 103 -13.55 -12.00 7.29
N ASP A 104 -12.71 -11.23 7.98
CA ASP A 104 -13.14 -10.32 9.04
C ASP A 104 -14.07 -9.22 8.51
N ILE A 105 -13.74 -8.62 7.35
CA ILE A 105 -14.61 -7.64 6.71
C ILE A 105 -15.97 -8.27 6.33
N ARG A 106 -15.98 -9.50 5.81
CA ARG A 106 -17.24 -10.20 5.51
C ARG A 106 -18.08 -10.41 6.77
N GLU A 107 -17.46 -10.79 7.88
CA GLU A 107 -18.12 -11.03 9.17
C GLU A 107 -18.69 -9.74 9.77
N TYR A 108 -17.90 -8.67 9.83
CA TYR A 108 -18.27 -7.44 10.55
C TYR A 108 -18.96 -6.38 9.70
N ASN A 109 -18.90 -6.46 8.36
CA ASN A 109 -19.41 -5.40 7.48
C ASN A 109 -20.48 -5.84 6.48
N GLU A 110 -20.87 -7.12 6.44
CA GLU A 110 -21.75 -7.67 5.39
C GLU A 110 -21.25 -7.31 3.97
N TYR A 111 -19.92 -7.22 3.82
CA TYR A 111 -19.25 -6.80 2.59
C TYR A 111 -18.18 -7.81 2.20
N GLU A 112 -18.23 -8.26 0.95
CA GLU A 112 -17.21 -9.13 0.40
C GLU A 112 -16.07 -8.30 -0.20
N ALA A 113 -15.03 -8.06 0.61
CA ALA A 113 -13.82 -7.41 0.13
C ALA A 113 -13.09 -8.31 -0.87
N ARG A 114 -12.56 -7.70 -1.92
CA ARG A 114 -11.75 -8.39 -2.93
C ARG A 114 -10.29 -8.40 -2.54
N TYR A 115 -9.54 -9.37 -3.06
CA TYR A 115 -8.10 -9.50 -2.81
C TYR A 115 -7.32 -8.22 -3.20
N GLY A 116 -7.61 -7.65 -4.38
CA GLY A 116 -7.02 -6.37 -4.79
C GLY A 116 -7.24 -5.20 -3.81
N GLN A 117 -8.34 -5.22 -3.06
CA GLN A 117 -8.61 -4.25 -2.00
C GLN A 117 -7.80 -4.55 -0.75
N ALA A 118 -7.80 -5.82 -0.31
CA ALA A 118 -7.05 -6.27 0.86
C ALA A 118 -5.54 -6.02 0.71
N GLN A 119 -4.93 -6.40 -0.43
CA GLN A 119 -3.50 -6.15 -0.66
C GLN A 119 -3.15 -4.67 -0.57
N LYS A 120 -4.05 -3.78 -1.02
CA LYS A 120 -3.79 -2.34 -0.97
C LYS A 120 -3.75 -1.86 0.48
N VAL A 121 -4.67 -2.35 1.32
CA VAL A 121 -4.68 -2.03 2.76
C VAL A 121 -3.39 -2.53 3.43
N VAL A 122 -3.05 -3.81 3.23
CA VAL A 122 -1.85 -4.43 3.82
C VAL A 122 -0.58 -3.69 3.39
N ASN A 123 -0.36 -3.53 2.08
CA ASN A 123 0.86 -2.92 1.58
C ASN A 123 0.98 -1.43 1.93
N MET A 124 -0.14 -0.70 1.95
CA MET A 124 -0.11 0.70 2.40
C MET A 124 0.20 0.78 3.90
N ALA A 125 -0.27 -0.16 4.73
CA ALA A 125 0.09 -0.19 6.15
C ALA A 125 1.62 -0.33 6.32
N PHE A 126 2.25 -1.26 5.59
CA PHE A 126 3.71 -1.37 5.57
C PHE A 126 4.40 -0.10 5.05
N LYS A 127 3.88 0.53 4.00
CA LYS A 127 4.40 1.80 3.48
C LYS A 127 4.37 2.91 4.53
N TYR A 128 3.31 2.99 5.34
CA TYR A 128 3.22 3.99 6.42
C TYR A 128 4.17 3.69 7.57
N LEU A 129 4.28 2.43 7.98
CA LEU A 129 5.25 1.97 8.97
C LEU A 129 6.70 2.25 8.53
N TYR A 130 7.00 2.05 7.24
CA TYR A 130 8.29 2.37 6.63
C TYR A 130 8.64 3.87 6.74
N CYS A 131 7.62 4.74 6.83
CA CYS A 131 7.80 6.18 7.00
C CYS A 131 7.98 6.62 8.47
N CYS A 132 7.89 5.75 9.47
CA CYS A 132 8.08 6.14 10.86
C CYS A 132 9.56 6.46 11.20
N GLU A 133 9.81 7.27 12.22
CA GLU A 133 11.16 7.49 12.74
C GLU A 133 11.67 6.22 13.41
N GLY A 134 12.92 5.82 13.15
CA GLY A 134 13.47 4.57 13.70
C GLY A 134 13.07 3.29 12.96
N ALA A 135 12.20 3.37 11.93
CA ALA A 135 11.86 2.24 11.08
C ALA A 135 13.08 1.62 10.35
N ASP A 136 14.17 2.40 10.18
CA ASP A 136 15.43 1.93 9.61
C ASP A 136 16.05 0.74 10.38
N LYS A 137 15.72 0.59 11.66
CA LYS A 137 16.17 -0.56 12.49
C LYS A 137 15.56 -1.89 12.05
N TYR A 138 14.47 -1.85 11.28
CA TYR A 138 13.69 -3.01 10.84
C TYR A 138 13.71 -3.14 9.31
N ARG A 139 14.77 -2.67 8.63
CA ARG A 139 14.85 -2.66 7.16
C ARG A 139 14.72 -4.04 6.54
N ASP A 140 15.30 -5.04 7.17
CA ASP A 140 15.20 -6.46 6.82
C ASP A 140 13.74 -6.96 6.77
N LYS A 141 12.89 -6.49 7.69
CA LYS A 141 11.46 -6.80 7.70
C LYS A 141 10.73 -6.22 6.48
N PHE A 142 11.17 -5.05 6.00
CA PHE A 142 10.55 -4.41 4.84
C PHE A 142 10.98 -5.04 3.50
N GLU A 143 12.04 -5.86 3.44
CA GLU A 143 12.50 -6.50 2.20
C GLU A 143 11.52 -7.54 1.63
N TYR A 144 10.73 -8.16 2.51
CA TYR A 144 9.69 -9.12 2.12
C TYR A 144 8.41 -8.44 1.61
N CYS A 145 8.27 -7.14 1.87
CA CYS A 145 7.04 -6.43 1.56
C CYS A 145 6.82 -6.25 0.05
N HIS A 146 5.57 -6.37 -0.34
CA HIS A 146 5.14 -6.18 -1.70
C HIS A 146 4.91 -4.70 -2.02
N MET A 147 4.94 -4.36 -3.31
CA MET A 147 4.57 -3.02 -3.76
C MET A 147 3.05 -2.83 -3.65
N PRO A 148 2.52 -1.75 -3.05
CA PRO A 148 1.10 -1.44 -3.13
C PRO A 148 0.64 -1.30 -4.60
N LEU A 149 -0.21 -2.21 -5.09
CA LEU A 149 -0.74 -2.09 -6.45
C LEU A 149 -1.90 -1.11 -6.48
N ASP A 150 -1.76 -0.05 -7.27
CA ASP A 150 -2.84 0.85 -7.65
C ASP A 150 -2.75 1.23 -9.14
N GLN A 151 -3.59 2.17 -9.57
CA GLN A 151 -3.63 2.61 -10.97
C GLN A 151 -2.27 3.13 -11.48
N PHE A 152 -1.46 3.78 -10.63
CA PHE A 152 -0.17 4.35 -11.03
C PHE A 152 0.89 3.25 -11.13
N THR A 153 0.96 2.37 -10.13
CA THR A 153 1.87 1.22 -10.15
C THR A 153 1.58 0.30 -11.34
N LEU A 154 0.31 0.03 -11.63
CA LEU A 154 -0.06 -0.82 -12.77
C LEU A 154 0.16 -0.13 -14.12
N ALA A 155 -0.07 1.18 -14.21
CA ALA A 155 0.27 1.94 -15.42
C ALA A 155 1.77 1.94 -15.70
N TRP A 156 2.60 2.07 -14.66
CA TRP A 156 4.04 1.91 -14.80
C TRP A 156 4.40 0.51 -15.30
N LEU A 157 3.88 -0.54 -14.64
CA LEU A 157 4.21 -1.90 -15.01
C LEU A 157 3.84 -2.19 -16.47
N PHE A 158 2.71 -1.66 -16.94
CA PHE A 158 2.33 -1.72 -18.36
C PHE A 158 3.35 -1.01 -19.27
N SER A 159 3.86 0.16 -18.87
CA SER A 159 4.93 0.87 -19.61
C SER A 159 6.26 0.10 -19.69
N GLU A 160 6.48 -0.85 -18.78
CA GLU A 160 7.61 -1.79 -18.77
C GLU A 160 7.28 -3.12 -19.48
N GLY A 161 6.25 -3.16 -20.32
CA GLY A 161 5.82 -4.37 -21.05
C GLY A 161 5.02 -5.36 -20.19
N GLY A 162 4.39 -4.87 -19.11
CA GLY A 162 3.43 -5.60 -18.30
C GLY A 162 2.07 -5.81 -18.96
N LYS A 163 1.22 -6.60 -18.32
CA LYS A 163 -0.19 -6.74 -18.71
C LYS A 163 -0.95 -5.45 -18.35
N PHE A 164 -1.92 -5.07 -19.17
CA PHE A 164 -2.87 -4.01 -18.81
C PHE A 164 -3.91 -4.56 -17.83
N TYR A 165 -4.22 -3.79 -16.79
CA TYR A 165 -5.21 -4.14 -15.79
C TYR A 165 -6.27 -3.03 -15.69
N ALA A 166 -7.53 -3.38 -15.92
CA ALA A 166 -8.63 -2.41 -15.90
C ALA A 166 -8.92 -1.84 -14.50
N GLY A 167 -8.54 -2.54 -13.42
CA GLY A 167 -8.74 -2.07 -12.06
C GLY A 167 -8.03 -2.92 -11.02
N TRP A 168 -7.14 -2.30 -10.25
CA TRP A 168 -6.35 -2.95 -9.20
C TRP A 168 -7.21 -3.62 -8.12
N SER A 169 -8.38 -3.09 -7.81
CA SER A 169 -9.27 -3.61 -6.76
C SER A 169 -9.94 -4.93 -7.14
N TYR A 170 -9.91 -5.32 -8.41
CA TYR A 170 -10.47 -6.57 -8.93
C TYR A 170 -9.42 -7.67 -9.11
N LEU A 171 -8.15 -7.39 -8.81
CA LEU A 171 -7.10 -8.39 -8.89
C LEU A 171 -7.41 -9.56 -7.95
N LYS A 172 -7.30 -10.78 -8.50
CA LYS A 172 -7.30 -12.03 -7.75
C LYS A 172 -5.90 -12.31 -7.21
N GLU A 173 -5.80 -13.20 -6.24
CA GLU A 173 -4.56 -13.54 -5.55
C GLU A 173 -3.46 -14.05 -6.49
N ASP A 174 -3.79 -14.97 -7.40
CA ASP A 174 -2.89 -15.53 -8.41
C ASP A 174 -2.30 -14.43 -9.30
N VAL A 175 -3.16 -13.58 -9.86
CA VAL A 175 -2.75 -12.46 -10.72
C VAL A 175 -1.93 -11.44 -9.94
N TYR A 176 -2.28 -11.18 -8.68
CA TYR A 176 -1.52 -10.32 -7.80
C TYR A 176 -0.10 -10.86 -7.56
N ASN A 177 0.03 -12.15 -7.22
CA ASN A 177 1.31 -12.79 -6.96
C ASN A 177 2.21 -12.80 -8.20
N GLU A 178 1.66 -13.16 -9.37
CA GLU A 178 2.37 -13.05 -10.66
C GLU A 178 2.87 -11.63 -10.90
N THR A 179 2.02 -10.64 -10.60
CA THR A 179 2.35 -9.22 -10.76
C THR A 179 3.49 -8.80 -9.83
N GLN A 180 3.45 -9.18 -8.55
CA GLN A 180 4.52 -8.88 -7.60
C GLN A 180 5.83 -9.56 -7.96
N SER A 181 5.80 -10.80 -8.45
CA SER A 181 7.01 -11.50 -8.93
C SER A 181 7.66 -10.74 -10.09
N LYS A 182 6.88 -10.26 -11.06
CA LYS A 182 7.40 -9.45 -12.17
C LYS A 182 7.95 -8.10 -11.69
N ILE A 183 7.29 -7.45 -10.73
CA ILE A 183 7.80 -6.20 -10.12
C ILE A 183 9.16 -6.45 -9.45
N LYS A 184 9.29 -7.55 -8.70
CA LYS A 184 10.53 -7.92 -8.04
C LYS A 184 11.64 -8.29 -9.04
N GLU A 185 11.30 -8.91 -10.16
CA GLU A 185 12.24 -9.18 -11.25
C GLU A 185 12.79 -7.87 -11.86
N ILE A 186 11.92 -6.88 -12.08
CA ILE A 186 12.29 -5.59 -12.69
C ILE A 186 13.08 -4.71 -11.72
N LEU A 187 12.63 -4.62 -10.46
CA LEU A 187 13.17 -3.66 -9.49
C LEU A 187 14.22 -4.26 -8.56
N GLY A 188 14.20 -5.56 -8.31
CA GLY A 188 15.05 -6.22 -7.33
C GLY A 188 14.63 -5.92 -5.89
N ASP A 189 15.55 -5.34 -5.13
CA ASP A 189 15.41 -5.03 -3.70
C ASP A 189 14.70 -3.69 -3.42
N ASN A 190 14.50 -3.38 -2.14
CA ASN A 190 13.95 -2.09 -1.68
C ASN A 190 12.68 -1.64 -2.43
N ILE A 191 11.76 -2.58 -2.61
CA ILE A 191 10.53 -2.38 -3.41
C ILE A 191 9.70 -1.22 -2.85
N ILE A 192 9.54 -1.14 -1.53
CA ILE A 192 8.82 -0.02 -0.88
C ILE A 192 9.50 1.32 -1.18
N GLY A 193 10.83 1.40 -1.03
CA GLY A 193 11.56 2.65 -1.31
C GLY A 193 11.37 3.10 -2.76
N LYS A 194 11.50 2.17 -3.71
CA LYS A 194 11.35 2.45 -5.15
C LYS A 194 9.92 2.82 -5.52
N GLU A 195 8.93 2.28 -4.82
CA GLU A 195 7.52 2.65 -5.01
C GLU A 195 7.28 4.14 -4.76
N PHE A 196 7.91 4.78 -3.77
CA PHE A 196 7.73 6.22 -3.56
C PHE A 196 8.13 7.05 -4.79
N VAL A 197 9.27 6.72 -5.40
CA VAL A 197 9.76 7.42 -6.61
C VAL A 197 8.81 7.18 -7.78
N MET A 198 8.48 5.92 -8.03
CA MET A 198 7.60 5.55 -9.13
C MET A 198 6.22 6.18 -8.98
N TRP A 199 5.63 6.11 -7.79
CA TRP A 199 4.29 6.62 -7.54
C TRP A 199 4.21 8.13 -7.79
N GLU A 200 5.17 8.92 -7.27
CA GLU A 200 5.19 10.38 -7.46
C GLU A 200 5.40 10.77 -8.93
N GLU A 201 6.28 10.07 -9.65
CA GLU A 201 6.55 10.35 -11.06
C GLU A 201 5.40 9.89 -11.97
N MET A 202 4.81 8.74 -11.69
CA MET A 202 3.67 8.22 -12.44
C MET A 202 2.42 9.05 -12.22
N GLN A 203 2.21 9.63 -11.04
CA GLN A 203 1.07 10.50 -10.80
C GLN A 203 1.03 11.67 -11.80
N LYS A 204 2.20 12.28 -12.07
CA LYS A 204 2.34 13.40 -13.01
C LYS A 204 2.02 12.97 -14.44
N GLN A 205 2.52 11.81 -14.84
CA GLN A 205 2.39 11.30 -16.21
C GLN A 205 1.05 10.63 -16.49
N TYR A 206 0.42 10.05 -15.47
CA TYR A 206 -0.84 9.34 -15.63
C TYR A 206 -1.97 10.28 -16.08
N VAL A 207 -1.92 11.55 -15.66
CA VAL A 207 -2.82 12.61 -16.16
C VAL A 207 -2.72 12.77 -17.69
N ASP A 208 -1.53 12.58 -18.25
CA ASP A 208 -1.31 12.65 -19.71
C ASP A 208 -1.64 11.31 -20.39
N LEU A 209 -1.36 10.20 -19.72
CA LEU A 209 -1.73 8.88 -20.19
C LEU A 209 -3.25 8.68 -20.27
N GLU A 210 -4.07 9.14 -19.32
CA GLU A 210 -5.54 9.05 -19.41
C GLU A 210 -6.08 9.73 -20.67
N LYS A 211 -5.52 10.88 -21.04
CA LYS A 211 -5.88 11.58 -22.29
C LYS A 211 -5.54 10.75 -23.54
N ASN A 212 -4.46 9.98 -23.48
CA ASN A 212 -4.00 9.12 -24.59
C ASN A 212 -4.71 7.75 -24.60
N TYR A 213 -5.08 7.20 -23.44
CA TYR A 213 -5.68 5.87 -23.29
C TYR A 213 -7.15 5.81 -23.73
N HIS A 214 -7.90 6.91 -23.64
CA HIS A 214 -9.27 6.95 -24.15
C HIS A 214 -9.38 6.77 -25.68
N GLY A 215 -8.25 6.78 -26.41
CA GLY A 215 -8.18 6.41 -27.83
C GLY A 215 -8.03 4.91 -28.12
N GLN A 216 -7.78 4.06 -27.12
CA GLN A 216 -7.59 2.61 -27.32
C GLN A 216 -8.76 1.81 -26.71
N LYS A 217 -9.42 1.00 -27.54
CA LYS A 217 -10.57 0.16 -27.16
C LYS A 217 -10.22 -0.73 -25.97
N LYS A 218 -11.00 -0.61 -24.90
CA LYS A 218 -11.05 -1.60 -23.80
C LYS A 218 -11.35 -2.98 -24.41
N ILE A 219 -10.49 -3.96 -24.16
CA ILE A 219 -10.79 -5.38 -24.36
C ILE A 219 -11.61 -5.85 -23.15
#